data_AF-A0A8J1VUU3-F1
#
_entry.id   AF-A0A8J1VUU3-F1
#
_cell.length_a   1.000
_cell.length_b   1.000
_cell.length_c   1.000
_cell.angle_alpha   90.00
_cell.angle_beta   90.00
_cell.angle_gamma   90.00
#
_symmetry.space_group_name_H-M   'P 1'
#
loop_
_entity.id
_entity.type
_entity.pdbx_description
1 polymer ?
#
loop_
_entity_poly.entity_id
_entity_poly.type
_entity_poly.pdbx_seq_one_letter_code
_entity_poly.pdbx_strand_id
1 'polypeptide(L)'
;MRRSGKAGISWPCQELTSDPLLKFFQPGSTSLLEQKLCWHYNWNKNWDALLPKTTPDLHIDVEFVPMIFAPEYLEDQYDLQSGASCLLGYNEPDHHDPQVAVQTSVATAAAGWVELSKLRSTRGVKLVSPAVSFDIDWLKSFDPDVPPPQSQQQVHNFMGQATKWLDETDYIIKYAWFGAVRDPENLHGVHPFNRLMDEQGEITSFT
;
A
#
# COMPACT_ATOMS: atom_id res chain seq x y z
N MET A 1 14.07 -14.77 11.78
CA MET A 1 14.80 -13.65 11.15
C MET A 1 13.76 -12.93 10.31
N ARG A 2 13.47 -11.64 10.56
CA ARG A 2 12.47 -10.91 9.76
C ARG A 2 12.86 -10.94 8.29
N ARG A 3 11.88 -11.14 7.39
CA ARG A 3 12.11 -11.11 5.94
C ARG A 3 12.73 -9.76 5.55
N SER A 4 13.76 -9.79 4.70
CA SER A 4 14.47 -8.58 4.25
C SER A 4 14.32 -8.44 2.74
N GLY A 5 13.77 -7.31 2.30
CA GLY A 5 13.46 -7.06 0.89
C GLY A 5 12.67 -5.76 0.72
N LYS A 6 12.49 -5.34 -0.53
CA LYS A 6 11.81 -4.09 -0.90
C LYS A 6 10.32 -4.27 -1.13
N ALA A 7 9.88 -5.46 -1.52
CA ALA A 7 8.50 -5.75 -1.87
C ALA A 7 7.58 -5.78 -0.64
N GLY A 8 6.44 -5.13 -0.77
CA GLY A 8 5.34 -5.18 0.18
C GLY A 8 3.99 -5.27 -0.50
N ILE A 9 2.94 -5.31 0.30
CA ILE A 9 1.56 -5.47 -0.17
C ILE A 9 0.65 -4.39 0.43
N SER A 10 -0.27 -3.89 -0.38
CA SER A 10 -1.31 -2.97 0.04
C SER A 10 -2.59 -3.74 0.37
N TRP A 11 -3.23 -3.48 1.51
CA TRP A 11 -4.46 -4.15 1.92
C TRP A 11 -5.56 -3.13 2.25
N PRO A 12 -6.70 -3.08 1.55
CA PRO A 12 -7.72 -2.07 1.81
C PRO A 12 -8.36 -2.23 3.19
N CYS A 13 -8.49 -1.15 3.96
CA CYS A 13 -9.17 -1.18 5.27
C CYS A 13 -10.67 -1.52 5.14
N GLN A 14 -11.25 -1.31 3.95
CA GLN A 14 -12.60 -1.67 3.55
C GLN A 14 -12.87 -3.18 3.62
N GLU A 15 -11.83 -4.02 3.63
CA GLU A 15 -11.93 -5.46 3.86
C GLU A 15 -12.31 -5.83 5.31
N LEU A 16 -12.28 -4.87 6.23
CA LEU A 16 -12.67 -4.95 7.64
C LEU A 16 -11.85 -5.91 8.52
N THR A 17 -10.95 -6.70 7.95
CA THR A 17 -10.07 -7.66 8.65
C THR A 17 -8.72 -7.76 7.96
N SER A 18 -7.64 -7.90 8.73
CA SER A 18 -6.29 -8.17 8.21
C SER A 18 -5.96 -9.67 8.06
N ASP A 19 -6.82 -10.57 8.54
CA ASP A 19 -6.57 -12.02 8.57
C ASP A 19 -6.09 -12.62 7.23
N PRO A 20 -6.63 -12.23 6.05
CA PRO A 20 -6.19 -12.80 4.78
C PRO A 20 -4.72 -12.51 4.44
N LEU A 21 -4.11 -11.46 5.03
CA LEU A 21 -2.70 -11.15 4.81
C LEU A 21 -1.77 -12.28 5.20
N LEU A 22 -2.16 -13.14 6.15
CA LEU A 22 -1.33 -14.27 6.57
C LEU A 22 -0.94 -15.18 5.40
N LYS A 23 -1.81 -15.30 4.39
CA LYS A 23 -1.53 -16.12 3.20
C LYS A 23 -0.32 -15.61 2.41
N PHE A 24 -0.12 -14.30 2.35
CA PHE A 24 1.03 -13.69 1.66
C PHE A 24 2.35 -13.84 2.43
N PHE A 25 2.28 -14.09 3.74
CA PHE A 25 3.44 -14.15 4.62
C PHE A 25 3.71 -15.55 5.19
N GLN A 26 3.09 -16.60 4.62
CA GLN A 26 3.27 -17.97 5.10
C GLN A 26 4.73 -18.43 5.00
N PRO A 27 5.32 -18.96 6.09
CA PRO A 27 6.62 -19.61 6.03
C PRO A 27 6.58 -20.81 5.07
N GLY A 28 7.59 -20.94 4.21
CA GLY A 28 7.73 -22.11 3.33
C GLY A 28 6.94 -22.07 2.02
N SER A 29 6.35 -20.92 1.66
CA SER A 29 5.74 -20.74 0.34
C SER A 29 6.74 -21.04 -0.79
N THR A 30 6.29 -21.69 -1.86
CA THR A 30 7.06 -21.90 -3.10
C THR A 30 6.94 -20.75 -4.09
N SER A 31 6.03 -19.81 -3.84
CA SER A 31 5.84 -18.61 -4.66
C SER A 31 6.99 -17.63 -4.45
N LEU A 32 7.69 -17.27 -5.54
CA LEU A 32 8.74 -16.25 -5.51
C LEU A 32 8.23 -14.88 -5.05
N LEU A 33 6.97 -14.56 -5.35
CA LEU A 33 6.32 -13.33 -4.90
C LEU A 33 6.21 -13.34 -3.38
N GLU A 34 5.59 -14.39 -2.81
CA GLU A 34 5.37 -14.49 -1.37
C GLU A 34 6.67 -14.52 -0.59
N GLN A 35 7.71 -15.21 -1.08
CA GLN A 35 9.03 -15.21 -0.44
C GLN A 35 9.70 -13.82 -0.37
N LYS A 36 9.37 -12.92 -1.30
CA LYS A 36 9.93 -11.57 -1.37
C LYS A 36 9.19 -10.54 -0.52
N LEU A 37 7.93 -10.78 -0.16
CA LEU A 37 7.13 -9.82 0.61
C LEU A 37 7.66 -9.67 2.04
N CYS A 38 7.96 -8.43 2.42
CA CYS A 38 8.64 -8.09 3.69
C CYS A 38 7.93 -7.03 4.52
N TRP A 39 6.88 -6.39 3.99
CA TRP A 39 6.11 -5.37 4.68
C TRP A 39 4.70 -5.21 4.10
N HIS A 40 3.80 -4.53 4.81
CA HIS A 40 2.45 -4.20 4.34
C HIS A 40 1.99 -2.82 4.81
N TYR A 41 0.98 -2.27 4.15
CA TYR A 41 0.27 -1.05 4.55
C TYR A 41 -1.21 -1.11 4.13
N ASN A 42 -2.05 -0.24 4.67
CA ASN A 42 -3.50 -0.26 4.43
C ASN A 42 -4.15 1.12 4.32
N TRP A 43 -3.37 2.13 3.91
CA TRP A 43 -3.80 3.53 3.88
C TRP A 43 -4.25 4.09 5.25
N ASN A 44 -3.83 3.47 6.35
CA ASN A 44 -4.28 3.84 7.68
C ASN A 44 -3.16 3.74 8.75
N LYS A 45 -3.48 4.16 9.98
CA LYS A 45 -2.54 4.23 11.12
C LYS A 45 -2.18 2.88 11.73
N ASN A 46 -3.04 1.88 11.59
CA ASN A 46 -2.90 0.55 12.17
C ASN A 46 -3.58 -0.51 11.29
N TRP A 47 -3.20 -1.77 11.46
CA TRP A 47 -3.76 -2.89 10.70
C TRP A 47 -4.86 -3.65 11.47
N ASP A 48 -5.07 -3.35 12.74
CA ASP A 48 -5.98 -4.06 13.65
C ASP A 48 -7.14 -3.17 14.16
N ALA A 49 -6.84 -2.05 14.82
CA ALA A 49 -7.83 -1.26 15.55
C ALA A 49 -8.93 -0.64 14.66
N LEU A 50 -8.60 -0.31 13.41
CA LEU A 50 -9.54 0.21 12.40
C LEU A 50 -10.22 -0.89 11.58
N LEU A 51 -9.82 -2.14 11.75
CA LEU A 51 -10.33 -3.30 11.04
C LEU A 51 -11.02 -4.23 12.05
N PRO A 52 -12.30 -3.96 12.41
CA PRO A 52 -12.96 -4.53 13.59
C PRO A 52 -13.21 -6.04 13.52
N LYS A 53 -13.01 -6.67 12.35
CA LYS A 53 -13.12 -8.11 12.15
C LYS A 53 -11.77 -8.82 12.13
N THR A 54 -10.67 -8.11 12.44
CA THR A 54 -9.35 -8.72 12.62
C THR A 54 -9.37 -9.63 13.85
N THR A 55 -8.86 -10.85 13.71
CA THR A 55 -8.79 -11.80 14.82
C THR A 55 -7.95 -11.22 15.97
N PRO A 56 -8.44 -11.26 17.23
CA PRO A 56 -7.65 -10.84 18.37
C PRO A 56 -6.31 -11.59 18.42
N ASP A 57 -5.24 -10.88 18.74
CA ASP A 57 -3.87 -11.43 18.80
C ASP A 57 -3.33 -11.99 17.46
N LEU A 58 -3.92 -11.62 16.32
CA LEU A 58 -3.36 -11.92 14.99
C LEU A 58 -1.89 -11.48 14.95
N HIS A 59 -1.01 -12.36 14.47
CA HIS A 59 0.40 -12.07 14.35
C HIS A 59 0.85 -12.14 12.90
N ILE A 60 1.20 -10.98 12.33
CA ILE A 60 1.78 -10.86 10.99
C ILE A 60 3.28 -10.55 11.15
N ASP A 61 4.16 -11.53 10.87
CA ASP A 61 5.61 -11.41 11.11
C ASP A 61 6.35 -10.64 9.99
N VAL A 62 5.81 -9.48 9.62
CA VAL A 62 6.45 -8.50 8.74
C VAL A 62 6.19 -7.09 9.23
N GLU A 63 6.91 -6.11 8.69
CA GLU A 63 6.72 -4.71 9.07
C GLU A 63 5.37 -4.18 8.55
N PHE A 64 4.57 -3.57 9.43
CA PHE A 64 3.49 -2.68 9.01
C PHE A 64 4.01 -1.25 8.89
N VAL A 65 3.72 -0.59 7.77
CA VAL A 65 4.07 0.82 7.54
C VAL A 65 2.77 1.65 7.61
N PRO A 66 2.57 2.43 8.68
CA PRO A 66 1.37 3.25 8.83
C PRO A 66 1.35 4.43 7.86
N MET A 67 0.16 4.97 7.64
CA MET A 67 -0.10 6.15 6.82
C MET A 67 -0.97 7.16 7.57
N ILE A 68 -0.63 8.44 7.44
CA ILE A 68 -1.57 9.53 7.72
C ILE A 68 -2.23 9.89 6.40
N PHE A 69 -3.43 9.38 6.14
CA PHE A 69 -4.11 9.51 4.85
C PHE A 69 -4.41 10.96 4.45
N ALA A 70 -4.85 11.78 5.40
CA ALA A 70 -5.19 13.19 5.22
C ALA A 70 -4.79 14.00 6.46
N PRO A 71 -4.62 15.33 6.38
CA PRO A 71 -4.23 16.15 7.54
C PRO A 71 -5.15 16.00 8.75
N GLU A 72 -6.46 15.87 8.52
CA GLU A 72 -7.46 15.68 9.58
C GLU A 72 -7.28 14.38 10.37
N TYR A 73 -6.59 13.39 9.82
CA TYR A 73 -6.34 12.12 10.52
C TYR A 73 -5.20 12.25 11.52
N LEU A 74 -4.44 13.35 11.57
CA LEU A 74 -3.44 13.55 12.63
C LEU A 74 -4.07 13.56 14.03
N GLU A 75 -5.30 14.03 14.14
CA GLU A 75 -6.02 14.26 15.41
C GLU A 75 -7.12 13.24 15.69
N ASP A 76 -7.29 12.23 14.84
CA ASP A 76 -8.27 11.17 15.10
C ASP A 76 -7.89 10.32 16.33
N GLN A 77 -8.86 9.54 16.82
CA GLN A 77 -8.75 8.73 18.03
C GLN A 77 -7.78 7.55 17.94
N TYR A 78 -7.21 7.27 16.77
CA TYR A 78 -6.40 6.09 16.53
C TYR A 78 -4.91 6.39 16.66
N ASP A 79 -4.22 5.51 17.39
CA ASP A 79 -2.79 5.52 17.48
C ASP A 79 -2.13 4.90 16.24
N LEU A 80 -0.95 5.42 15.91
CA LEU A 80 -0.04 4.80 14.96
C LEU A 80 0.52 3.49 15.53
N GLN A 81 0.51 2.44 14.70
CA GLN A 81 1.15 1.15 14.99
C GLN A 81 2.60 1.36 15.46
N SER A 82 2.99 0.65 16.50
CA SER A 82 4.37 0.68 16.99
C SER A 82 5.31 -0.15 16.10
N GLY A 83 6.61 0.16 16.14
CA GLY A 83 7.65 -0.66 15.50
C GLY A 83 7.88 -0.42 14.00
N ALA A 84 7.18 0.54 13.38
CA ALA A 84 7.41 0.93 11.99
C ALA A 84 8.72 1.71 11.83
N SER A 85 9.45 1.47 10.73
CA SER A 85 10.65 2.24 10.36
C SER A 85 10.32 3.51 9.55
N CYS A 86 9.14 3.53 8.92
CA CYS A 86 8.64 4.61 8.08
C CYS A 86 7.21 5.01 8.47
N LEU A 87 6.82 6.24 8.12
CA LEU A 87 5.45 6.76 8.17
C LEU A 87 5.12 7.36 6.79
N LEU A 88 4.08 6.85 6.14
CA LEU A 88 3.58 7.39 4.87
C LEU A 88 2.79 8.69 5.12
N GLY A 89 3.05 9.70 4.29
CA GLY A 89 2.32 10.96 4.24
C GLY A 89 0.93 10.82 3.60
N TYR A 90 0.33 11.95 3.25
CA TYR A 90 -1.03 12.01 2.70
C TYR A 90 -1.21 11.22 1.40
N ASN A 91 -2.38 10.60 1.22
CA ASN A 91 -2.76 9.89 0.01
C ASN A 91 -3.33 10.88 -0.99
N GLU A 92 -2.65 11.04 -2.12
CA GLU A 92 -3.13 11.73 -3.31
C GLU A 92 -3.90 13.03 -2.99
N PRO A 93 -3.32 13.98 -2.22
CA PRO A 93 -4.03 15.18 -1.79
C PRO A 93 -4.48 16.08 -2.96
N ASP A 94 -3.91 15.86 -4.14
CA ASP A 94 -4.25 16.48 -5.43
C ASP A 94 -5.42 15.80 -6.16
N HIS A 95 -5.85 14.61 -5.72
CA HIS A 95 -6.89 13.84 -6.38
C HIS A 95 -8.30 14.33 -5.99
N HIS A 96 -9.21 14.25 -6.96
CA HIS A 96 -10.56 14.80 -6.85
C HIS A 96 -11.64 13.76 -6.55
N ASP A 97 -11.35 12.46 -6.69
CA ASP A 97 -12.29 11.40 -6.35
C ASP A 97 -12.29 11.17 -4.82
N PRO A 98 -13.40 11.49 -4.12
CA PRO A 98 -13.49 11.30 -2.68
C PRO A 98 -13.51 9.82 -2.25
N GLN A 99 -13.67 8.88 -3.18
CA GLN A 99 -13.55 7.44 -2.89
C GLN A 99 -12.09 6.99 -2.80
N VAL A 100 -11.16 7.75 -3.38
CA VAL A 100 -9.74 7.40 -3.49
C VAL A 100 -8.87 8.28 -2.59
N ALA A 101 -9.24 9.55 -2.35
CA ALA A 101 -8.44 10.49 -1.57
C ALA A 101 -9.27 11.57 -0.85
N VAL A 102 -8.62 12.32 0.04
CA VAL A 102 -9.16 13.58 0.60
C VAL A 102 -8.45 14.75 -0.08
N GLN A 103 -9.16 15.41 -1.01
CA GLN A 103 -8.63 16.57 -1.70
C GLN A 103 -8.22 17.66 -0.70
N THR A 104 -6.95 18.03 -0.70
CA THR A 104 -6.34 18.92 0.28
C THR A 104 -5.59 20.05 -0.42
N SER A 105 -5.87 21.30 -0.05
CA SER A 105 -5.12 22.44 -0.59
C SER A 105 -3.64 22.36 -0.21
N VAL A 106 -2.75 22.90 -1.06
CA VAL A 106 -1.30 22.96 -0.78
C VAL A 106 -1.01 23.63 0.57
N ALA A 107 -1.73 24.69 0.92
CA ALA A 107 -1.56 25.39 2.20
C ALA A 107 -1.95 24.51 3.39
N THR A 108 -3.07 23.79 3.29
CA THR A 108 -3.54 22.85 4.33
C THR A 108 -2.56 21.68 4.49
N ALA A 109 -2.13 21.08 3.38
CA ALA A 109 -1.16 19.99 3.40
C ALA A 109 0.17 20.42 4.01
N ALA A 110 0.67 21.61 3.66
CA ALA A 110 1.91 22.16 4.23
C ALA A 110 1.81 22.40 5.75
N ALA A 111 0.68 22.95 6.22
CA ALA A 111 0.45 23.17 7.64
C ALA A 111 0.39 21.85 8.43
N GLY A 112 -0.36 20.87 7.92
CA GLY A 112 -0.41 19.53 8.53
C GLY A 112 0.95 18.82 8.49
N TRP A 113 1.75 19.03 7.44
CA TRP A 113 3.06 18.41 7.30
C TRP A 113 4.03 18.87 8.40
N VAL A 114 3.92 20.12 8.87
CA VAL A 114 4.70 20.61 10.02
C VAL A 114 4.39 19.79 11.27
N GLU A 115 3.12 19.51 11.55
CA GLU A 115 2.70 18.69 12.68
C GLU A 115 3.12 17.22 12.53
N LEU A 116 2.90 16.64 11.35
CA LEU A 116 3.37 15.29 11.01
C LEU A 116 4.88 15.16 11.20
N SER A 117 5.65 16.20 10.85
CA SER A 117 7.10 16.19 10.97
C SER A 117 7.60 16.08 12.41
N LYS A 118 6.81 16.50 13.40
CA LYS A 118 7.15 16.36 14.82
C LYS A 118 7.19 14.89 15.26
N LEU A 119 6.43 14.01 14.59
CA LEU A 119 6.43 12.57 14.87
C LEU A 119 7.78 11.90 14.57
N ARG A 120 8.56 12.44 13.63
CA ARG A 120 9.93 11.97 13.35
C ARG A 120 10.81 12.10 14.59
N SER A 121 10.73 13.23 15.28
CA SER A 121 11.56 13.53 16.45
C SER A 121 11.18 12.70 17.68
N THR A 122 9.91 12.31 17.81
CA THR A 122 9.39 11.58 18.98
C THR A 122 9.40 10.06 18.82
N ARG A 123 9.34 9.54 17.58
CA ARG A 123 9.24 8.09 17.31
C ARG A 123 10.41 7.50 16.53
N GLY A 124 11.33 8.32 16.01
CA GLY A 124 12.50 7.84 15.26
C GLY A 124 12.17 7.26 13.87
N VAL A 125 10.97 7.56 13.34
CA VAL A 125 10.51 7.10 12.02
C VAL A 125 11.05 7.97 10.89
N LYS A 126 11.24 7.39 9.69
CA LYS A 126 11.45 8.17 8.46
C LYS A 126 10.11 8.59 7.88
N LEU A 127 9.98 9.85 7.46
CA LEU A 127 8.78 10.33 6.78
C LEU A 127 8.91 10.05 5.29
N VAL A 128 7.88 9.46 4.70
CA VAL A 128 7.73 9.32 3.25
C VAL A 128 6.77 10.42 2.81
N SER A 129 7.15 11.16 1.77
CA SER A 129 6.34 12.26 1.23
C SER A 129 4.90 11.83 0.92
N PRO A 130 3.94 12.77 0.82
CA PRO A 130 2.64 12.46 0.24
C PRO A 130 2.78 11.73 -1.10
N ALA A 131 1.92 10.74 -1.32
CA ALA A 131 1.84 10.04 -2.60
C ALA A 131 0.92 10.85 -3.50
N VAL A 132 1.45 11.78 -4.28
CA VAL A 132 0.65 12.59 -5.21
C VAL A 132 0.09 11.73 -6.34
N SER A 133 -1.14 12.00 -6.78
CA SER A 133 -1.82 11.31 -7.88
C SER A 133 -1.15 11.63 -9.22
N PHE A 134 -0.70 12.88 -9.43
CA PHE A 134 -0.05 13.30 -10.68
C PHE A 134 0.88 14.54 -10.61
N ASP A 135 1.95 14.49 -11.42
CA ASP A 135 2.37 15.62 -12.29
C ASP A 135 1.93 15.23 -13.71
N ILE A 136 0.84 15.85 -14.19
CA ILE A 136 0.02 15.33 -15.29
C ILE A 136 0.80 15.25 -16.60
N ASP A 137 1.91 15.97 -16.77
CA ASP A 137 2.65 15.98 -18.04
C ASP A 137 3.43 14.68 -18.29
N TRP A 138 3.88 13.99 -17.23
CA TRP A 138 4.53 12.69 -17.35
C TRP A 138 3.50 11.55 -17.49
N LEU A 139 2.38 11.61 -16.76
CA LEU A 139 1.33 10.59 -16.89
C LEU A 139 0.47 10.75 -18.16
N LYS A 140 0.34 11.95 -18.73
CA LYS A 140 -0.21 12.16 -20.09
C LYS A 140 0.69 11.59 -21.19
N SER A 141 1.93 11.24 -20.89
CA SER A 141 2.78 10.47 -21.80
C SER A 141 2.48 8.96 -21.75
N PHE A 142 1.77 8.50 -20.72
CA PHE A 142 0.96 7.28 -20.81
C PHE A 142 -0.26 7.64 -21.66
N ASP A 143 -0.06 7.47 -22.96
CA ASP A 143 -1.03 7.70 -24.01
C ASP A 143 -2.42 7.12 -23.61
N PRO A 144 -3.51 7.92 -23.59
CA PRO A 144 -4.85 7.40 -23.33
C PRO A 144 -5.30 6.34 -24.35
N ASP A 145 -4.57 6.17 -25.46
CA ASP A 145 -4.72 5.09 -26.42
C ASP A 145 -3.96 3.81 -26.06
N VAL A 146 -3.20 3.77 -24.94
CA VAL A 146 -2.66 2.50 -24.41
C VAL A 146 -3.85 1.64 -23.98
N PRO A 147 -4.14 0.52 -24.68
CA PRO A 147 -5.26 -0.31 -24.32
C PRO A 147 -5.03 -0.90 -22.92
N PRO A 148 -6.10 -1.14 -22.15
CA PRO A 148 -5.99 -1.89 -20.90
C PRO A 148 -5.34 -3.26 -21.17
N PRO A 149 -4.71 -3.88 -20.15
CA PRO A 149 -4.09 -5.18 -20.33
C PRO A 149 -5.13 -6.17 -20.88
N GLN A 150 -4.82 -6.78 -22.01
CA GLN A 150 -5.69 -7.70 -22.75
C GLN A 150 -5.56 -9.14 -22.26
N SER A 151 -4.57 -9.44 -21.42
CA SER A 151 -4.39 -10.76 -20.80
C SER A 151 -3.66 -10.69 -19.48
N GLN A 152 -3.89 -11.70 -18.64
CA GLN A 152 -3.13 -11.94 -17.41
C GLN A 152 -1.61 -11.99 -17.65
N GLN A 153 -1.19 -12.58 -18.77
CA GLN A 153 0.22 -12.70 -19.14
C GLN A 153 0.90 -11.33 -19.33
N GLN A 154 0.18 -10.32 -19.83
CA GLN A 154 0.73 -8.97 -19.97
C GLN A 154 1.02 -8.35 -18.60
N VAL A 155 0.11 -8.50 -17.64
CA VAL A 155 0.32 -8.03 -16.26
C VAL A 155 1.49 -8.79 -15.62
N HIS A 156 1.59 -10.11 -15.80
CA HIS A 156 2.70 -10.91 -15.28
C HIS A 156 4.06 -10.45 -15.85
N ASN A 157 4.15 -10.23 -17.16
CA ASN A 157 5.37 -9.77 -17.80
C ASN A 157 5.80 -8.38 -17.31
N PHE A 158 4.83 -7.49 -17.12
CA PHE A 158 5.09 -6.15 -16.60
C PHE A 158 5.54 -6.21 -15.14
N MET A 159 4.81 -6.93 -14.27
CA MET A 159 5.17 -7.12 -12.87
C MET A 159 6.58 -7.69 -12.72
N GLY A 160 6.94 -8.72 -13.49
CA GLY A 160 8.28 -9.31 -13.46
C GLY A 160 9.40 -8.33 -13.85
N GLN A 161 9.18 -7.52 -14.88
CA GLN A 161 10.15 -6.50 -15.31
C GLN A 161 10.27 -5.35 -14.31
N ALA A 162 9.13 -4.83 -13.84
CA ALA A 162 9.07 -3.73 -12.89
C ALA A 162 9.71 -4.12 -11.55
N THR A 163 9.32 -5.25 -10.98
CA THR A 163 9.87 -5.72 -9.69
C THR A 163 11.35 -6.04 -9.77
N LYS A 164 11.84 -6.61 -10.88
CA LYS A 164 13.28 -6.80 -11.10
C LYS A 164 14.03 -5.47 -11.07
N TRP A 165 13.58 -4.48 -11.84
CA TRP A 165 14.23 -3.17 -11.86
C TRP A 165 14.17 -2.48 -10.48
N LEU A 166 13.02 -2.53 -9.80
CA LEU A 166 12.86 -1.99 -8.45
C LEU A 166 13.78 -2.68 -7.43
N ASP A 167 13.95 -4.00 -7.54
CA ASP A 167 14.88 -4.79 -6.72
C ASP A 167 16.34 -4.35 -6.96
N GLU A 168 16.76 -4.21 -8.22
CA GLU A 168 18.12 -3.86 -8.64
C GLU A 168 18.48 -2.37 -8.45
N THR A 169 17.50 -1.51 -8.16
CA THR A 169 17.70 -0.05 -8.07
C THR A 169 17.94 0.42 -6.64
N ASP A 170 19.16 0.86 -6.31
CA ASP A 170 19.59 1.17 -4.94
C ASP A 170 18.81 2.28 -4.24
N TYR A 171 18.36 3.31 -4.98
CA TYR A 171 17.59 4.41 -4.40
C TYR A 171 16.14 4.03 -4.09
N ILE A 172 15.67 2.87 -4.55
CA ILE A 172 14.35 2.32 -4.19
C ILE A 172 14.48 1.61 -2.85
N ILE A 173 13.83 2.16 -1.83
CA ILE A 173 13.85 1.61 -0.47
C ILE A 173 12.76 0.56 -0.27
N LYS A 174 11.56 0.81 -0.79
CA LYS A 174 10.36 -0.05 -0.66
C LYS A 174 9.43 0.19 -1.86
N TYR A 175 8.69 -0.84 -2.26
CA TYR A 175 7.59 -0.76 -3.23
C TYR A 175 6.47 -1.72 -2.85
N ALA A 176 5.22 -1.41 -3.21
CA ALA A 176 4.08 -2.27 -2.94
C ALA A 176 3.18 -2.35 -4.18
N TRP A 177 2.78 -3.57 -4.54
CA TRP A 177 1.86 -3.79 -5.65
C TRP A 177 0.42 -3.58 -5.19
N PHE A 178 -0.38 -2.89 -6.01
CA PHE A 178 -1.80 -2.69 -5.78
C PHE A 178 -2.62 -3.82 -6.42
N GLY A 179 -3.48 -4.48 -5.65
CA GLY A 179 -4.36 -5.54 -6.14
C GLY A 179 -4.66 -6.66 -5.15
N ALA A 180 -4.12 -6.64 -3.93
CA ALA A 180 -4.52 -7.60 -2.90
C ALA A 180 -5.85 -7.20 -2.29
N VAL A 181 -6.94 -7.63 -2.92
CA VAL A 181 -8.33 -7.30 -2.56
C VAL A 181 -9.24 -8.51 -2.74
N ARG A 182 -10.23 -8.69 -1.87
CA ARG A 182 -11.28 -9.70 -2.07
C ARG A 182 -12.49 -9.07 -2.74
N ASP A 183 -12.90 -7.89 -2.28
CA ASP A 183 -13.99 -7.14 -2.90
C ASP A 183 -13.48 -6.41 -4.16
N PRO A 184 -14.02 -6.69 -5.37
CA PRO A 184 -13.59 -6.02 -6.59
C PRO A 184 -13.85 -4.51 -6.59
N GLU A 185 -14.77 -4.00 -5.77
CA GLU A 185 -14.98 -2.55 -5.63
C GLU A 185 -13.74 -1.83 -5.10
N ASN A 186 -12.94 -2.53 -4.27
CA ASN A 186 -11.67 -2.01 -3.74
C ASN A 186 -10.55 -1.94 -4.80
N LEU A 187 -10.80 -2.33 -6.05
CA LEU A 187 -9.89 -2.07 -7.17
C LEU A 187 -9.97 -0.64 -7.68
N HIS A 188 -11.03 0.12 -7.37
CA HIS A 188 -11.18 1.52 -7.78
C HIS A 188 -10.86 1.76 -9.27
N GLY A 189 -11.39 0.90 -10.15
CA GLY A 189 -11.20 1.00 -11.61
C GLY A 189 -9.92 0.34 -12.15
N VAL A 190 -9.04 -0.20 -11.31
CA VAL A 190 -7.90 -1.02 -11.74
C VAL A 190 -8.39 -2.33 -12.37
N HIS A 191 -7.80 -2.70 -13.50
CA HIS A 191 -8.21 -3.90 -14.24
C HIS A 191 -8.06 -5.18 -13.38
N PRO A 192 -9.06 -6.10 -13.34
CA PRO A 192 -9.04 -7.30 -12.49
C PRO A 192 -7.84 -8.23 -12.66
N PHE A 193 -7.15 -8.18 -13.81
CA PHE A 193 -5.89 -8.92 -14.02
C PHE A 193 -4.76 -8.54 -13.04
N ASN A 194 -4.90 -7.44 -12.29
CA ASN A 194 -3.95 -7.05 -11.25
C ASN A 194 -4.25 -7.68 -9.87
N ARG A 195 -5.39 -8.38 -9.71
CA ARG A 195 -5.82 -8.91 -8.42
C ARG A 195 -4.88 -10.00 -7.90
N LEU A 196 -4.22 -9.78 -6.77
CA LEU A 196 -3.38 -10.79 -6.09
C LEU A 196 -4.18 -11.78 -5.24
N MET A 197 -5.48 -11.53 -5.03
CA MET A 197 -6.38 -12.35 -4.25
C MET A 197 -7.76 -12.39 -4.92
N ASP A 198 -8.40 -13.55 -4.91
CA ASP A 198 -9.76 -13.73 -5.40
C ASP A 198 -10.81 -13.38 -4.33
N GLU A 199 -12.09 -13.46 -4.69
CA GLU A 199 -13.20 -13.07 -3.80
C GLU A 199 -13.36 -14.05 -2.63
N GLN A 200 -12.80 -15.25 -2.73
CA GLN A 200 -12.79 -16.27 -1.69
C GLN A 200 -11.60 -16.07 -0.73
N GLY A 201 -10.71 -15.12 -1.02
CA GLY A 201 -9.52 -14.86 -0.23
C GLY A 201 -8.37 -15.82 -0.56
N GLU A 202 -8.40 -16.52 -1.69
CA GLU A 202 -7.28 -17.33 -2.17
C GLU A 202 -6.34 -16.48 -3.02
N ILE A 203 -5.04 -16.77 -2.93
CA ILE A 203 -4.04 -16.10 -3.76
C ILE A 203 -4.28 -16.54 -5.20
N THR A 204 -4.43 -15.56 -6.09
CA THR A 204 -4.60 -15.82 -7.52
C THR A 204 -3.32 -16.42 -8.09
N SER A 205 -3.44 -17.20 -9.16
CA SER A 205 -2.29 -17.81 -9.85
C SER A 205 -1.45 -16.77 -10.60
N PHE A 206 -0.73 -15.95 -9.84
CA PHE A 206 0.42 -15.14 -10.27
C PHE A 206 1.72 -15.96 -10.23
N THR A 207 1.62 -17.26 -9.92
CA THR A 207 2.71 -18.21 -9.72
C THR A 207 2.92 -19.13 -10.90
#